data_AF-A0AAX2MA42-F1
#
_entry.id   AF-A0AAX2MA42-F1
#
_cell.length_a   1.000
_cell.length_b   1.000
_cell.length_c   1.000
_cell.angle_alpha   90.00
_cell.angle_beta   90.00
_cell.angle_gamma   90.00
#
_symmetry.space_group_name_H-M   'P 1'
#
loop_
_entity.id
_entity.type
_entity.pdbx_description
1 polymer ?
#
loop_
_entity_poly.entity_id
_entity_poly.type
_entity_poly.pdbx_seq_one_letter_code
_entity_poly.pdbx_strand_id
1 'polypeptide(L)'
;MSLATTDLCDAFDAEIQVLDPVFQSFGGHARFHGPIATLKLFEDNSQVRQMLGEPGNGRVLVVDGAVRAAARCWGTSWASWR
;
A
#
# COMPACT_ATOMS: atom_id res chain seq x y z
N MET A 1 18.00 -6.01 -10.59
CA MET A 1 17.10 -7.09 -11.03
C MET A 1 15.68 -6.54 -11.06
N SER A 2 14.99 -6.66 -12.20
CA SER A 2 13.60 -6.24 -12.31
C SER A 2 12.72 -7.37 -11.78
N LEU A 3 12.26 -7.27 -10.54
CA LEU A 3 11.17 -8.11 -10.06
C LEU A 3 9.88 -7.61 -10.74
N ALA A 4 9.41 -8.32 -11.76
CA ALA A 4 8.10 -8.05 -12.33
C ALA A 4 7.04 -8.82 -11.53
N THR A 5 5.92 -8.16 -11.23
CA THR A 5 4.80 -8.81 -10.52
C THR A 5 4.27 -10.02 -11.30
N THR A 6 4.39 -10.02 -12.62
CA THR A 6 4.03 -11.16 -13.50
C THR A 6 4.87 -12.40 -13.20
N ASP A 7 6.18 -12.24 -13.00
CA ASP A 7 7.08 -13.37 -12.72
C ASP A 7 6.75 -14.03 -11.38
N LEU A 8 6.25 -13.25 -10.42
CA LEU A 8 5.78 -13.76 -9.13
C LEU A 8 4.48 -14.55 -9.31
N CYS A 9 3.51 -14.01 -10.06
CA CYS A 9 2.25 -14.70 -10.34
C CYS A 9 2.49 -16.07 -10.99
N ASP A 10 3.39 -16.14 -11.98
CA ASP A 10 3.70 -17.41 -12.66
C ASP A 10 4.36 -18.44 -11.72
N ALA A 11 5.18 -17.98 -10.77
CA ALA A 11 5.93 -18.84 -9.87
C ALA A 11 5.13 -19.32 -8.64
N PHE A 12 4.13 -18.53 -8.18
CA PHE A 12 3.41 -18.77 -6.93
C PHE A 12 1.89 -18.61 -7.08
N ASP A 13 1.35 -19.03 -8.22
CA ASP A 13 -0.06 -18.86 -8.63
C ASP A 13 -1.08 -19.22 -7.52
N ALA A 14 -0.82 -20.27 -6.74
CA ALA A 14 -1.70 -20.71 -5.65
C ALA A 14 -1.54 -19.94 -4.32
N GLU A 15 -0.46 -19.18 -4.15
CA GLU A 15 -0.09 -18.50 -2.89
C GLU A 15 -0.17 -16.96 -3.02
N ILE A 16 -0.47 -16.44 -4.21
CA ILE A 16 -0.56 -15.01 -4.49
C ILE A 16 -2.00 -14.53 -4.52
N GLN A 17 -2.25 -13.40 -3.88
CA GLN A 17 -3.48 -12.64 -4.02
C GLN A 17 -3.19 -11.38 -4.83
N VAL A 18 -3.88 -11.24 -5.97
CA VAL A 18 -3.79 -10.05 -6.82
C VAL A 18 -4.89 -9.07 -6.41
N LEU A 19 -4.51 -7.82 -6.20
CA LEU A 19 -5.42 -6.75 -5.85
C LEU A 19 -5.97 -6.10 -7.12
N ASP A 20 -7.25 -5.71 -7.10
CA ASP A 20 -7.85 -5.00 -8.23
C ASP A 20 -7.08 -3.69 -8.55
N PRO A 21 -6.95 -3.31 -9.83
CA PRO A 21 -6.19 -2.13 -10.26
C PRO A 21 -6.98 -0.83 -10.03
N VAL A 22 -7.48 -0.62 -8.81
CA VAL A 22 -8.23 0.57 -8.39
C VAL A 22 -7.33 1.65 -7.78
N PHE A 23 -6.04 1.37 -7.63
CA PHE A 23 -5.06 2.24 -6.97
C PHE A 23 -4.34 3.14 -7.95
N GLN A 24 -4.03 4.35 -7.51
CA GLN A 24 -3.24 5.32 -8.26
C GLN A 24 -1.87 5.49 -7.62
N SER A 25 -0.83 5.57 -8.45
CA SER A 25 0.55 5.80 -7.99
C SER A 25 0.80 7.30 -7.82
N PHE A 26 1.05 7.73 -6.59
CA PHE A 26 1.38 9.12 -6.25
C PHE A 26 2.85 9.31 -5.84
N GLY A 27 3.60 8.23 -5.64
CA GLY A 27 5.00 8.27 -5.23
C GLY A 27 5.98 8.46 -6.38
N GLY A 28 7.23 8.80 -6.05
CA GLY A 28 8.33 8.92 -7.03
C GLY A 28 8.91 7.58 -7.50
N HIS A 29 8.55 6.47 -6.85
CA HIS A 29 8.95 5.12 -7.23
C HIS A 29 7.74 4.36 -7.75
N ALA A 30 7.72 4.05 -9.05
CA ALA A 30 6.64 3.31 -9.69
C ALA A 30 6.61 1.81 -9.30
N ARG A 31 7.67 1.31 -8.67
CA ARG A 31 7.81 -0.09 -8.25
C ARG A 31 8.48 -0.15 -6.89
N PHE A 32 7.91 -0.91 -5.96
CA PHE A 32 8.43 -1.15 -4.62
C PHE A 32 7.95 -2.50 -4.13
N HIS A 33 8.64 -3.09 -3.15
CA HIS A 33 8.29 -4.36 -2.53
C HIS A 33 8.82 -4.38 -1.10
N GLY A 34 8.21 -5.20 -0.25
CA GLY A 34 8.64 -5.35 1.14
C GLY A 34 7.57 -5.95 2.04
N PRO A 35 7.93 -6.29 3.28
CA PRO A 35 6.98 -6.79 4.27
C PRO A 35 5.83 -5.80 4.50
N ILE A 36 4.61 -6.33 4.49
CA ILE A 36 3.39 -5.54 4.62
C ILE A 36 3.17 -5.17 6.10
N ALA A 37 2.91 -3.89 6.35
CA ALA A 37 2.34 -3.39 7.59
C ALA A 37 0.95 -2.81 7.28
N THR A 38 -0.09 -3.23 8.01
CA THR A 38 -1.45 -2.73 7.80
C THR A 38 -1.84 -1.74 8.88
N LEU A 39 -2.53 -0.68 8.49
CA LEU A 39 -3.09 0.32 9.39
C LEU A 39 -4.54 0.60 8.98
N LYS A 40 -5.48 0.30 9.87
CA LYS A 40 -6.88 0.59 9.65
C LYS A 40 -7.25 1.88 10.38
N LEU A 41 -7.83 2.83 9.65
CA LEU A 41 -8.15 4.15 10.16
C LEU A 41 -9.61 4.47 9.91
N PHE A 42 -10.17 5.24 10.84
CA PHE A 42 -11.51 5.78 10.71
C PHE A 42 -11.44 7.30 10.94
N GLU A 43 -11.50 8.05 9.84
CA GLU A 43 -11.58 9.53 9.82
C GLU A 43 -10.40 10.30 10.49
N ASP A 44 -9.31 9.63 10.90
CA ASP A 44 -8.10 10.27 11.45
C ASP A 44 -6.80 9.72 10.82
N ASN A 45 -5.95 10.61 10.30
CA ASN A 45 -4.66 10.32 9.67
C ASN A 45 -3.45 10.56 10.60
N SER A 46 -3.67 10.89 11.88
CA SER A 46 -2.62 11.12 12.88
C SER A 46 -1.68 9.92 13.02
N GLN A 47 -2.23 8.71 13.05
CA GLN A 47 -1.48 7.46 13.13
C GLN A 47 -0.64 7.18 11.87
N VAL A 48 -1.08 7.63 10.68
CA VAL A 48 -0.27 7.52 9.45
C VAL A 48 1.01 8.33 9.60
N ARG A 49 0.90 9.56 10.09
CA ARG A 49 2.04 10.47 10.25
C ARG A 49 3.01 9.97 11.32
N GLN A 50 2.49 9.44 12.42
CA GLN A 50 3.31 8.85 13.47
C GLN A 50 4.06 7.64 12.93
N MET A 51 3.34 6.73 12.26
CA MET A 51 3.93 5.58 11.58
C MET A 51 5.05 6.09 10.69
N LEU A 52 4.77 6.92 9.68
CA LEU A 52 5.75 7.51 8.74
C LEU A 52 6.95 8.27 9.36
N GLY A 53 6.98 8.49 10.67
CA GLY A 53 8.11 9.10 11.39
C GLY A 53 9.16 8.10 11.90
N GLU A 54 8.83 6.81 11.99
CA GLU A 54 9.73 5.73 12.43
C GLU A 54 10.66 5.22 11.31
N PRO A 55 11.65 4.36 11.52
CA PRO A 55 12.33 3.71 10.41
C PRO A 55 11.44 2.62 9.77
N GLY A 56 11.09 2.81 8.49
CA GLY A 56 10.27 1.85 7.74
C GLY A 56 10.95 0.49 7.53
N ASN A 57 12.29 0.42 7.53
CA ASN A 57 13.08 -0.81 7.30
C ASN A 57 12.65 -1.60 6.06
N GLY A 58 12.29 -0.89 4.98
CA GLY A 58 11.82 -1.51 3.73
C GLY A 58 10.40 -2.09 3.80
N ARG A 59 9.61 -1.77 4.84
CA ARG A 59 8.20 -2.16 4.93
C ARG A 59 7.31 -1.36 3.97
N VAL A 60 6.23 -2.01 3.52
CA VAL A 60 5.16 -1.38 2.74
C VAL A 60 3.95 -1.17 3.65
N LEU A 61 3.57 0.10 3.85
CA LEU A 61 2.41 0.46 4.66
C LEU A 61 1.12 0.47 3.83
N VAL A 62 0.22 -0.47 4.13
CA VAL A 62 -1.15 -0.53 3.62
C VAL A 62 -2.05 0.25 4.56
N VAL A 63 -2.73 1.29 4.08
CA VAL A 63 -3.68 2.04 4.89
C VAL A 63 -5.10 1.76 4.41
N ASP A 64 -5.90 1.10 5.25
CA ASP A 64 -7.34 0.95 5.06
C ASP A 64 -8.05 2.17 5.67
N GLY A 65 -8.28 3.19 4.85
CA GLY A 65 -9.14 4.31 5.19
C GLY A 65 -10.58 3.95 4.85
N ALA A 66 -11.37 3.56 5.85
CA ALA A 66 -12.77 3.22 5.62
C ALA A 66 -13.52 4.46 5.09
N VAL A 67 -13.85 4.47 3.80
CA VAL A 67 -14.64 5.52 3.17
C VAL A 67 -16.11 5.25 3.49
N ARG A 68 -16.80 6.17 4.18
CA ARG A 68 -18.27 6.14 4.23
C ARG A 68 -18.79 6.20 2.79
N ALA A 69 -19.60 5.22 2.40
CA ALA A 69 -20.09 4.97 1.03
C ALA A 69 -20.85 6.14 0.35
N ALA A 70 -21.00 7.31 0.99
CA ALA A 70 -21.63 8.50 0.44
C ALA A 70 -20.64 9.58 -0.03
N ALA A 71 -19.34 9.49 0.28
CA ALA A 71 -18.38 10.52 -0.10
C ALA A 71 -17.07 9.90 -0.61
N ARG A 72 -16.96 9.74 -1.93
CA ARG A 72 -15.67 9.63 -2.63
C ARG A 72 -14.87 10.90 -2.36
N CYS A 73 -14.07 10.92 -1.29
CA CYS A 73 -13.17 12.04 -1.02
C CYS A 73 -11.70 11.66 -0.89
N TRP A 74 -11.33 10.38 -0.72
CA TRP A 74 -9.92 10.00 -0.72
C TRP A 74 -9.74 8.73 -1.56
N GLY A 75 -9.09 8.89 -2.71
CA GLY A 75 -8.47 7.75 -3.38
C GLY A 75 -7.47 7.13 -2.41
N THR A 76 -7.50 5.81 -2.30
CA THR A 76 -6.58 5.02 -1.48
C THR A 76 -5.14 5.30 -1.93
N SER A 77 -4.49 6.27 -1.27
CA SER A 77 -3.12 6.69 -1.51
C SER A 77 -2.19 5.88 -0.62
N TRP A 78 -1.25 5.17 -1.22
CA TRP A 78 -0.19 4.46 -0.50
C TRP A 78 1.02 5.38 -0.32
N ALA A 79 1.59 5.38 0.88
CA ALA A 79 2.85 6.06 1.19
C ALA A 79 3.96 5.02 1.32
N SER A 80 4.95 5.05 0.42
CA SER A 80 6.17 4.25 0.59
C SER A 80 7.12 4.96 1.53
N TRP A 81 7.60 4.23 2.53
CA TRP A 81 8.68 4.65 3.40
C TRP A 81 9.99 4.85 2.64
N ARG A 82 10.73 5.93 2.95
CA ARG A 82 12.13 6.10 2.53
C ARG A 82 13.07 5.35 3.46
#